data_AF-A0AAE1V9W1-F1
#
_entry.id   AF-A0AAE1V9W1-F1
#
_cell.length_a   1.000
_cell.length_b   1.000
_cell.length_c   1.000
_cell.angle_alpha   90.00
_cell.angle_beta   90.00
_cell.angle_gamma   90.00
#
_symmetry.space_group_name_H-M   'P 1'
#
loop_
_entity.id
_entity.type
_entity.pdbx_description
1 polymer ?
#
loop_
_entity_poly.entity_id
_entity_poly.type
_entity_poly.pdbx_seq_one_letter_code
_entity_poly.pdbx_strand_id
1 'polypeptide(L)'
;MGFPEPNYVGHCAFRVLAYFPEGQPFEPKVNYVYGKGVCTGYVPVSETKVYWLSASIARHQQIGGRNERPCAHDTPGPKITDPSILRQQAEELVRNWPTT
;
A
#
# COMPACT_ATOMS: atom_id res chain seq x y z
N MET A 1 16.68 -5.42 -10.22
CA MET A 1 15.64 -5.77 -11.21
C MET A 1 16.32 -6.40 -12.44
N GLY A 2 16.81 -7.63 -12.32
CA GLY A 2 17.70 -8.23 -13.33
C GLY A 2 17.51 -9.73 -13.55
N PHE A 3 16.30 -10.24 -13.27
CA PHE A 3 15.95 -11.61 -13.64
C PHE A 3 15.43 -11.63 -15.08
N PRO A 4 15.71 -12.71 -15.85
CA PRO A 4 15.24 -12.84 -17.23
C PRO A 4 13.70 -12.91 -17.30
N GLU A 5 13.06 -13.43 -16.26
CA GLU A 5 11.60 -13.49 -16.13
C GLU A 5 11.14 -12.76 -14.86
N PRO A 6 10.01 -12.03 -14.91
CA PRO A 6 9.50 -11.31 -13.75
C PRO A 6 9.01 -12.29 -12.67
N ASN A 7 9.48 -12.09 -11.43
CA ASN A 7 9.04 -12.87 -10.27
C ASN A 7 8.31 -11.97 -9.26
N TYR A 8 7.28 -12.52 -8.61
CA TYR A 8 6.49 -11.79 -7.62
C TYR A 8 7.24 -11.69 -6.29
N VAL A 9 7.40 -10.47 -5.80
CA VAL A 9 8.25 -10.17 -4.62
C VAL A 9 7.48 -10.10 -3.30
N GLY A 10 6.18 -10.42 -3.27
CA GLY A 10 5.39 -10.38 -2.03
C GLY A 10 4.83 -9.02 -1.64
N HIS A 11 4.95 -8.04 -2.52
CA HIS A 11 4.43 -6.69 -2.32
C HIS A 11 3.43 -6.32 -3.40
N CYS A 12 2.42 -5.53 -3.02
CA CYS A 12 1.59 -4.79 -3.94
C CYS A 12 1.73 -3.29 -3.66
N ALA A 13 1.50 -2.46 -4.68
CA ALA A 13 1.52 -1.02 -4.53
C ALA A 13 0.25 -0.40 -5.12
N PHE A 14 -0.35 0.48 -4.35
CA PHE A 14 -1.47 1.32 -4.73
C PHE A 14 -0.96 2.71 -5.09
N ARG A 15 -1.48 3.26 -6.18
CA ARG A 15 -1.15 4.61 -6.64
C ARG A 15 -2.44 5.40 -6.69
N VAL A 16 -2.45 6.54 -6.00
CA VAL A 16 -3.64 7.38 -5.85
C VAL A 16 -3.25 8.82 -6.19
N LEU A 17 -4.15 9.53 -6.87
CA LEU A 17 -4.03 10.97 -7.09
C LEU A 17 -5.21 11.64 -6.38
N ALA A 18 -4.93 12.31 -5.27
CA ALA A 18 -5.92 13.04 -4.51
C ALA A 18 -6.07 14.47 -5.04
N TYR A 19 -7.30 14.97 -5.01
CA TYR A 19 -7.68 16.30 -5.47
C TYR A 19 -8.16 17.17 -4.30
N PHE A 20 -7.58 18.35 -4.17
CA PHE A 20 -7.83 19.34 -3.14
C PHE A 20 -8.30 20.63 -3.83
N PRO A 21 -9.62 20.88 -3.97
CA PRO A 21 -10.13 22.02 -4.72
C PRO A 21 -9.70 23.37 -4.14
N GLU A 22 -9.59 23.46 -2.81
CA GLU A 22 -9.16 24.67 -2.09
C GLU A 22 -7.63 24.77 -1.91
N GLY A 23 -6.88 23.89 -2.55
CA GLY A 23 -5.44 23.78 -2.40
C GLY A 23 -5.00 22.71 -1.40
N GLN A 24 -3.85 22.09 -1.66
CA GLN A 24 -3.27 21.07 -0.82
C GLN A 24 -2.38 21.70 0.28
N PRO A 25 -2.39 21.20 1.52
CA PRO A 25 -1.70 21.85 2.65
C PRO A 25 -0.23 21.42 2.83
N PHE A 26 0.31 20.54 1.97
CA PHE A 26 1.62 19.93 2.15
C PHE A 26 2.73 20.69 1.42
N GLU A 27 3.95 20.58 1.93
CA GLU A 27 5.14 21.11 1.26
C GLU A 27 5.49 20.33 -0.02
N PRO A 28 6.07 20.96 -1.05
CA PRO A 28 6.46 20.33 -2.32
C PRO A 28 7.70 19.44 -2.17
N LYS A 29 7.64 18.45 -1.28
CA LYS A 29 8.68 17.47 -1.01
C LYS A 29 8.07 16.07 -0.97
N VAL A 30 8.91 15.07 -1.21
CA VAL A 30 8.51 13.67 -1.05
C VAL A 30 8.53 13.34 0.44
N ASN A 31 7.41 12.86 0.97
CA ASN A 31 7.27 12.41 2.34
C ASN A 31 7.11 10.89 2.36
N TYR A 32 7.83 10.20 3.23
CA TYR A 32 7.74 8.76 3.40
C TYR A 32 7.29 8.42 4.82
N VAL A 33 6.38 7.46 4.94
CA VAL A 33 5.91 6.91 6.21
C VAL A 33 6.09 5.40 6.15
N TYR A 34 6.81 4.86 7.12
CA TYR A 34 7.12 3.43 7.22
C TYR A 34 6.48 2.85 8.49
N GLY A 35 5.90 1.65 8.40
CA GLY A 35 5.43 0.92 9.58
C GLY A 35 4.68 -0.36 9.26
N LYS A 36 4.77 -1.36 10.14
CA LYS A 36 3.99 -2.62 10.11
C LYS A 36 3.98 -3.33 8.73
N GLY A 37 5.08 -3.30 7.99
CA GLY A 37 5.15 -3.94 6.67
C GLY A 37 4.48 -3.13 5.55
N VAL A 38 4.23 -1.84 5.76
CA VAL A 38 3.73 -0.89 4.77
C VAL A 38 4.73 0.27 4.66
N CYS A 39 5.02 0.66 3.43
CA CYS A 39 5.71 1.90 3.08
C CYS A 39 4.73 2.73 2.26
N THR A 40 4.36 3.92 2.74
CA THR A 40 3.62 4.88 1.93
C THR A 40 4.46 6.13 1.72
N GLY A 41 4.33 6.71 0.54
CA GLY A 41 4.93 8.00 0.22
C GLY A 41 3.90 8.90 -0.44
N TYR A 42 4.04 10.21 -0.23
CA TYR A 42 3.26 11.19 -0.94
C TYR A 42 4.07 12.40 -1.36
N VAL A 43 3.64 13.02 -2.45
CA VAL A 43 4.27 14.21 -3.01
C VAL A 43 3.20 15.11 -3.64
N PRO A 44 3.15 16.40 -3.28
CA PRO A 44 2.35 17.37 -4.02
C PRO A 44 2.85 17.49 -5.46
N VAL A 45 1.95 17.34 -6.43
CA VAL A 45 2.28 17.44 -7.86
C VAL A 45 1.73 18.72 -8.49
N SER A 46 0.82 19.41 -7.80
CA SER A 46 0.33 20.75 -8.15
C SER A 46 -0.30 21.39 -6.91
N GLU A 47 -0.72 22.66 -7.02
CA GLU A 47 -1.44 23.36 -5.95
C GLU A 47 -2.69 22.62 -5.46
N THR A 48 -3.32 21.81 -6.31
CA THR A 48 -4.59 21.13 -6.01
C THR A 48 -4.48 19.60 -6.03
N LYS A 49 -3.28 19.02 -6.18
CA LYS A 49 -3.13 17.57 -6.34
C LYS A 49 -1.96 17.00 -5.58
N VAL A 50 -2.21 15.87 -4.92
CA VAL A 50 -1.19 15.10 -4.19
C VAL A 50 -1.17 13.68 -4.72
N TYR A 51 0.01 13.20 -5.11
CA TYR A 51 0.23 11.84 -5.51
C TYR A 51 0.63 10.99 -4.31
N TRP A 52 -0.10 9.90 -4.07
CA TRP A 52 0.14 8.91 -3.03
C TRP A 52 0.59 7.59 -3.66
N LEU A 53 1.65 7.00 -3.10
CA LEU A 53 2.13 5.66 -3.39
C LEU A 53 2.15 4.87 -2.09
N SER A 54 1.28 3.87 -1.96
CA SER A 54 1.26 2.98 -0.79
C SER A 54 1.67 1.58 -1.21
N ALA A 55 2.83 1.11 -0.77
CA ALA A 55 3.31 -0.25 -0.95
C ALA A 55 3.07 -1.06 0.34
N SER A 56 2.34 -2.16 0.26
CA SER A 56 2.12 -3.07 1.39
C SER A 56 2.71 -4.45 1.10
N ILE A 57 3.19 -5.11 2.15
CA ILE A 57 3.41 -6.55 2.12
C ILE A 57 2.04 -7.22 1.98
N ALA A 58 1.89 -8.10 0.98
CA ALA A 58 0.73 -8.97 0.90
C ALA A 58 0.75 -9.87 2.14
N ARG A 59 -0.14 -9.61 3.12
CA ARG A 59 -0.24 -10.49 4.27
C ARG A 59 -0.89 -11.80 3.82
N HIS A 60 -0.40 -12.90 4.37
CA HIS A 60 -1.04 -14.20 4.23
C HIS A 60 -2.47 -14.09 4.79
N GLN A 61 -3.48 -14.08 3.92
CA GLN A 61 -4.87 -14.19 4.35
C GLN A 61 -5.06 -15.65 4.78
N GLN A 62 -4.99 -15.90 6.08
CA GLN A 62 -5.27 -17.22 6.63
C GLN A 62 -6.77 -17.48 6.46
N ILE A 63 -7.15 -18.14 5.37
CA ILE A 63 -8.49 -18.71 5.22
C ILE A 63 -8.57 -19.90 6.19
N GLY A 64 -9.32 -19.74 7.27
CA GLY A 64 -9.70 -20.84 8.15
C GLY A 64 -8.90 -20.92 9.45
N GLY A 65 -9.64 -21.03 10.54
CA GLY A 65 -9.14 -20.98 11.90
C GLY A 65 -8.14 -22.09 12.22
N ARG A 66 -6.97 -21.66 12.72
CA ARG A 66 -6.29 -22.31 13.84
C ARG A 66 -5.19 -21.38 14.35
N ASN A 67 -5.12 -21.28 15.67
CA ASN A 67 -4.10 -20.56 16.43
C ASN A 67 -2.72 -21.14 16.12
N GLU A 68 -2.07 -20.64 15.07
CA GLU A 68 -0.69 -20.96 14.77
C GLU A 68 0.06 -19.64 14.51
N ARG A 69 1.15 -19.51 15.29
CA ARG A 69 2.11 -18.42 15.49
C ARG A 69 2.20 -17.38 14.36
N PRO A 70 2.48 -16.09 14.69
CA PRO A 70 2.62 -15.05 13.67
C PRO A 70 3.77 -15.45 12.75
N CYS A 71 3.42 -15.89 11.54
CA CYS A 71 4.36 -16.44 10.59
C CYS A 71 5.51 -15.45 10.38
N ALA A 72 6.73 -15.99 10.50
CA ALA A 72 7.97 -15.27 10.29
C ALA A 72 7.95 -14.52 8.96
N HIS A 73 8.64 -13.39 8.99
CA HIS A 73 8.71 -12.28 8.04
C HIS A 73 9.22 -12.64 6.61
N ASP A 74 9.30 -13.92 6.23
CA ASP A 74 10.14 -14.38 5.12
C ASP A 74 9.39 -14.95 3.90
N THR A 75 8.04 -14.96 3.89
CA THR A 75 7.28 -15.49 2.75
C THR A 75 6.42 -14.41 2.09
N PRO A 76 6.63 -14.10 0.79
CA PRO A 76 5.68 -13.37 -0.03
C PRO A 76 4.25 -13.89 0.17
N GLY A 77 3.29 -13.01 0.48
CA GLY A 77 1.87 -13.39 0.47
C GLY A 77 1.42 -13.88 -0.91
N PRO A 78 0.24 -14.49 -1.04
CA PRO A 78 -0.27 -14.93 -2.34
C PRO A 78 -0.42 -13.73 -3.29
N LYS A 79 -0.03 -13.91 -4.56
CA LYS A 79 -0.21 -12.89 -5.61
C LYS A 79 -1.70 -12.68 -5.85
N ILE A 80 -2.19 -11.47 -5.57
CA ILE A 80 -3.57 -11.09 -5.85
C ILE A 80 -3.68 -10.72 -7.32
N THR A 81 -4.47 -11.49 -8.07
CA THR A 81 -4.75 -11.23 -9.49
C THR A 81 -6.15 -10.64 -9.71
N ASP A 82 -7.05 -10.77 -8.74
CA ASP A 82 -8.41 -10.23 -8.80
C ASP A 82 -8.43 -8.76 -8.32
N PRO A 83 -8.81 -7.80 -9.19
CA PRO A 83 -8.91 -6.38 -8.82
C PRO A 83 -9.89 -6.09 -7.67
N SER A 84 -10.93 -6.90 -7.50
CA SER A 84 -11.96 -6.71 -6.48
C SER A 84 -11.42 -6.97 -5.08
N ILE A 85 -10.64 -8.05 -4.93
CA ILE A 85 -9.94 -8.40 -3.70
C ILE A 85 -8.89 -7.34 -3.37
N LEU A 86 -8.17 -6.87 -4.39
CA LEU A 86 -7.16 -5.82 -4.24
C LEU A 86 -7.79 -4.51 -3.71
N ARG A 87 -8.94 -4.11 -4.26
CA ARG A 87 -9.69 -2.94 -3.80
C ARG A 87 -10.15 -3.07 -2.35
N GLN A 88 -10.72 -4.21 -1.97
CA GLN A 88 -11.17 -4.45 -0.60
C GLN A 88 -10.02 -4.32 0.40
N GLN A 89 -8.85 -4.91 0.10
CA GLN A 89 -7.67 -4.79 0.96
C GLN A 89 -7.14 -3.37 1.04
N ALA A 90 -7.19 -2.61 -0.06
CA ALA A 90 -6.84 -1.20 -0.06
C ALA A 90 -7.73 -0.40 0.90
N GLU A 91 -9.05 -0.61 0.82
CA GLU A 91 -10.05 0.02 1.68
C GLU A 91 -9.84 -0.36 3.16
N GLU A 92 -9.50 -1.62 3.46
CA GLU A 92 -9.17 -2.06 4.82
C GLU A 92 -7.87 -1.41 5.34
N LEU A 93 -6.83 -1.30 4.51
CA LEU A 93 -5.55 -0.69 4.88
C LEU A 93 -5.69 0.79 5.24
N VAL A 94 -6.53 1.53 4.51
CA VAL A 94 -6.74 2.96 4.74
C VAL A 94 -7.86 3.26 5.75
N ARG A 95 -8.63 2.25 6.18
CA ARG A 95 -9.79 2.43 7.08
C ARG A 95 -9.47 3.19 8.38
N ASN A 96 -8.29 2.95 8.94
CA ASN A 96 -7.85 3.55 10.20
C ASN A 96 -6.85 4.69 10.00
N TRP A 97 -6.71 5.20 8.77
CA TRP A 97 -5.88 6.38 8.55
C TRP A 97 -6.56 7.61 9.15
N PRO A 98 -5.79 8.51 9.78
CA PRO A 98 -6.36 9.71 10.34
C PRO A 98 -7.05 10.52 9.23
N THR A 99 -8.35 10.77 9.41
CA THR A 99 -9.07 11.80 8.66
C THR A 99 -8.51 13.16 9.09
N THR A 100 -7.74 13.79 8.20
CA THR A 100 -7.33 15.19 8.31
C THR A 100 -8.53 16.12 8.12
#